data_AF-A0A6P8TZX8-F1
#
_entry.id   AF-A0A6P8TZX8-F1
#
_cell.length_a   1.000
_cell.length_b   1.000
_cell.length_c   1.000
_cell.angle_alpha   90.00
_cell.angle_beta   90.00
_cell.angle_gamma   90.00
#
_symmetry.space_group_name_H-M   'P 1'
#
loop_
_entity.id
_entity.type
_entity.pdbx_description
1 polymer ?
#
loop_
_entity_poly.entity_id
_entity_poly.type
_entity_poly.pdbx_seq_one_letter_code
_entity_poly.pdbx_strand_id
1 'polypeptide(L)'
;MEDVSEFLRARGVQEETILQMEEQKDELDEVVNTWNSHKIRPRSTDDTASGRPVIMYSFPELHSAEDRLKPIAMEEVNLCMLECTPKGQFPCDETVFELCCLLMAENGWDDPADPFAAADLYILLRDEIRRQVFD
;
A
#
# COMPACT_ATOMS: atom_id res chain seq x y z
N MET A 1 -12.35 -1.22 8.30
CA MET A 1 -10.90 -1.29 8.01
C MET A 1 -10.56 -2.75 8.22
N GLU A 2 -10.47 -3.50 7.12
CA GLU A 2 -10.11 -4.92 7.20
C GLU A 2 -8.73 -5.03 7.85
N ASP A 3 -8.59 -6.01 8.73
CA ASP A 3 -7.34 -6.26 9.41
C ASP A 3 -6.32 -6.73 8.36
N VAL A 4 -5.36 -5.85 8.05
CA VAL A 4 -4.33 -6.12 7.03
C VAL A 4 -3.58 -7.41 7.37
N SER A 5 -3.46 -7.76 8.65
CA SER A 5 -2.87 -9.01 9.10
C SER A 5 -3.71 -10.24 8.70
N GLU A 6 -5.02 -10.19 8.89
CA GLU A 6 -5.97 -11.25 8.52
C GLU A 6 -5.97 -11.47 7.00
N PHE A 7 -5.89 -10.37 6.25
CA PHE A 7 -5.74 -10.40 4.81
C PHE A 7 -4.43 -11.04 4.36
N LEU A 8 -3.29 -10.68 4.98
CA LEU A 8 -1.98 -11.25 4.64
C LEU A 8 -1.90 -12.75 5.00
N ARG A 9 -2.52 -13.16 6.11
CA ARG A 9 -2.67 -14.59 6.50
C ARG A 9 -3.44 -15.36 5.43
N ALA A 10 -4.54 -14.81 4.90
CA ALA A 10 -5.34 -15.44 3.85
C ALA A 10 -4.55 -15.63 2.53
N ARG A 11 -3.47 -14.88 2.30
CA ARG A 11 -2.59 -15.00 1.13
C ARG A 11 -1.37 -15.91 1.34
N GLY A 12 -1.28 -16.59 2.48
CA GLY A 12 -0.16 -17.47 2.79
C GLY A 12 1.17 -16.74 2.97
N VAL A 13 1.13 -15.43 3.24
CA VAL A 13 2.32 -14.70 3.66
C VAL A 13 2.82 -15.33 4.95
N GLN A 14 4.13 -15.50 5.07
CA GLN A 14 4.72 -16.13 6.25
C GLN A 14 4.38 -15.30 7.49
N GLU A 15 3.92 -15.99 8.53
CA GLU A 15 3.52 -15.36 9.81
C GLU A 15 4.64 -14.46 10.36
N GLU A 16 5.90 -14.87 10.17
CA GLU A 16 7.09 -14.11 10.57
C GLU A 16 7.19 -12.75 9.86
N THR A 17 6.82 -12.69 8.58
CA THR A 17 6.77 -11.43 7.81
C THR A 17 5.61 -10.54 8.25
N ILE A 18 4.46 -11.13 8.59
CA ILE A 18 3.29 -10.38 9.08
C ILE A 18 3.61 -9.74 10.43
N LEU A 19 4.14 -10.53 11.36
CA LEU A 19 4.58 -10.07 12.68
C LEU A 19 5.65 -8.98 12.58
N GLN A 20 6.59 -9.11 11.64
CA GLN A 20 7.59 -8.08 11.41
C GLN A 20 6.98 -6.76 10.91
N MET A 21 5.97 -6.81 10.03
CA MET A 21 5.27 -5.59 9.58
C MET A 21 4.45 -4.96 10.71
N GLU A 22 3.83 -5.76 11.58
CA GLU A 22 3.11 -5.29 12.76
C GLU A 22 4.06 -4.61 13.75
N GLU A 23 5.21 -5.22 14.03
CA GLU A 23 6.24 -4.65 14.91
C GLU A 23 6.75 -3.32 14.36
N GLN A 24 7.06 -3.24 13.06
CA GLN A 24 7.47 -1.99 12.42
C GLN A 24 6.40 -0.90 12.50
N LYS A 25 5.12 -1.29 12.37
CA LYS A 25 4.00 -0.37 12.48
C LYS A 25 3.88 0.16 13.92
N ASP A 26 4.00 -0.70 14.91
CA ASP A 26 3.94 -0.32 16.32
C ASP A 26 5.10 0.62 16.71
N GLU A 27 6.32 0.32 16.25
CA GLU A 27 7.48 1.20 16.43
C GLU A 27 7.24 2.58 15.81
N LEU A 28 6.69 2.63 14.59
CA LEU A 28 6.39 3.89 13.93
C LEU A 28 5.29 4.67 14.67
N ASP A 29 4.24 4.00 15.12
CA ASP A 29 3.16 4.60 15.89
C ASP A 29 3.68 5.16 17.24
N GLU A 30 4.64 4.48 17.88
CA GLU A 30 5.33 4.99 19.08
C GLU A 30 6.14 6.27 18.78
N VAL A 31 6.91 6.27 17.69
CA VAL A 31 7.70 7.44 17.26
C VAL A 31 6.79 8.63 16.98
N VAL A 32 5.70 8.41 16.25
CA VAL A 32 4.69 9.45 15.95
C VAL A 32 4.11 10.00 17.26
N ASN A 33 3.71 9.14 18.19
CA ASN A 33 3.15 9.56 19.47
C ASN A 33 4.14 10.37 20.31
N THR A 34 5.38 9.89 20.40
CA THR A 34 6.46 10.54 21.13
C THR A 34 6.77 11.91 20.54
N TRP A 35 6.95 11.98 19.22
CA TRP A 35 7.24 13.22 18.52
C TRP A 35 6.11 14.25 18.67
N ASN A 36 4.88 13.85 18.35
CA ASN A 36 3.71 14.73 18.38
C ASN A 36 3.39 15.24 19.80
N SER A 37 3.74 14.46 20.82
CA SER A 37 3.52 14.83 22.22
C SER A 37 4.67 15.62 22.84
N HIS A 38 5.85 15.60 22.22
CA HIS A 38 7.01 16.30 22.73
C HIS A 38 6.76 17.81 22.85
N LYS A 39 7.14 18.40 23.98
CA LYS A 39 7.02 19.85 24.20
C LYS A 39 8.39 20.52 23.98
N ILE A 40 8.56 21.14 22.82
CA ILE A 40 9.73 21.93 22.47
C ILE A 40 9.72 23.21 23.31
N ARG A 41 10.78 23.42 24.10
CA ARG A 41 10.89 24.57 24.99
C ARG A 41 11.29 25.84 24.20
N PRO A 42 10.71 27.00 24.53
CA PRO A 42 11.19 28.28 24.00
C PRO A 42 12.65 28.52 24.40
N ARG A 43 13.46 29.05 23.48
CA ARG A 43 14.80 29.58 23.76
C ARG A 43 14.74 31.09 23.96
N SER A 44 15.70 31.64 24.69
CA SER A 44 15.78 33.07 25.03
C SER A 44 15.94 33.99 23.82
N THR A 45 16.40 33.47 22.69
CA THR A 45 16.35 34.12 21.39
C THR A 45 15.06 33.68 20.70
N ASP A 46 14.12 34.62 20.56
CA ASP A 46 12.72 34.44 20.09
C ASP A 46 12.58 33.82 18.68
N ASP A 47 13.70 33.54 18.01
CA ASP A 47 13.80 33.08 16.62
C ASP A 47 13.65 31.56 16.45
N THR A 48 13.31 30.82 17.53
CA THR A 48 13.20 29.35 17.48
C THR A 48 11.77 28.89 17.75
N ALA A 49 11.23 28.07 16.86
CA ALA A 49 9.89 27.52 17.00
C ALA A 49 9.77 26.68 18.29
N SER A 50 8.71 26.94 19.06
CA SER A 50 8.46 26.28 20.35
C SER A 50 6.98 25.88 20.46
N GLY A 51 6.69 24.82 21.22
CA GLY A 51 5.36 24.22 21.26
C GLY A 51 5.37 22.71 21.08
N ARG A 52 4.20 22.13 20.82
CA ARG A 52 4.07 20.70 20.48
C ARG A 52 4.08 20.55 18.95
N PRO A 53 4.88 19.64 18.37
CA PRO A 53 4.95 19.45 16.93
C PRO A 53 3.58 19.27 16.26
N VAL A 54 2.66 18.53 16.88
CA VAL A 54 1.31 18.35 16.34
C VAL A 54 0.54 19.67 16.19
N ILE A 55 0.66 20.58 17.16
CA ILE A 55 -0.01 21.89 17.11
C ILE A 55 0.69 22.80 16.10
N MET A 56 2.03 22.77 16.07
CA MET A 56 2.82 23.55 15.13
C MET A 56 2.54 23.15 13.68
N TYR A 57 2.30 21.86 13.42
CA TYR A 57 1.96 21.34 12.11
C TYR A 57 0.50 21.60 11.72
N SER A 58 -0.44 21.38 12.65
CA SER A 58 -1.88 21.54 12.36
C SER A 58 -2.36 22.99 12.35
N PHE A 59 -1.67 23.88 13.07
CA PHE A 59 -2.05 25.29 13.22
C PHE A 59 -0.80 26.19 13.17
N PRO A 60 -0.13 26.25 12.00
CA PRO A 60 1.09 27.03 11.84
C PRO A 60 0.90 28.53 12.12
N GLU A 61 -0.32 29.05 11.96
CA GLU A 61 -0.65 30.46 12.19
C GLU A 61 -0.47 30.87 13.65
N LEU A 62 -0.65 29.94 14.61
CA LEU A 62 -0.40 30.17 16.03
C LEU A 62 1.09 30.38 16.34
N HIS A 63 1.96 30.01 15.40
CA HIS A 63 3.41 30.09 15.50
C HIS A 63 4.02 31.07 14.48
N SER A 64 3.21 32.00 13.94
CA SER A 64 3.63 32.95 12.90
C SER A 64 4.23 32.28 11.66
N ALA A 65 3.79 31.06 11.36
CA ALA A 65 4.15 30.30 10.18
C ALA A 65 2.96 30.22 9.21
N GLU A 66 3.24 29.91 7.95
CA GLU A 66 2.24 29.74 6.90
C GLU A 66 1.84 28.27 6.77
N ASP A 67 0.55 28.01 6.55
CA ASP A 67 0.10 26.70 6.12
C ASP A 67 0.55 26.43 4.67
N ARG A 68 1.25 25.30 4.51
CA ARG A 68 1.75 24.82 3.22
C ARG A 68 1.13 23.49 2.81
N LEU A 69 0.13 23.01 3.55
CA LEU A 69 -0.61 21.82 3.19
C LEU A 69 -1.38 22.06 1.90
N LYS A 70 -1.36 21.06 1.02
CA LYS A 70 -2.17 21.04 -0.18
C LYS A 70 -3.38 20.15 0.10
N PRO A 71 -4.61 20.70 0.15
CA PRO A 71 -5.79 19.87 0.34
C PRO A 71 -5.91 18.91 -0.84
N ILE A 72 -6.07 17.63 -0.53
CA ILE A 72 -6.35 16.58 -1.50
C ILE A 72 -7.84 16.26 -1.37
N ALA A 73 -8.55 16.17 -2.49
CA ALA A 73 -9.96 15.80 -2.48
C ALA A 73 -10.10 14.36 -1.97
N MET A 74 -11.05 14.12 -1.06
CA MET A 74 -11.23 12.77 -0.50
C MET A 74 -11.61 11.76 -1.60
N GLU A 75 -12.26 12.22 -2.66
CA GLU A 75 -12.55 11.44 -3.86
C GLU A 75 -11.28 10.94 -4.55
N GLU A 76 -10.23 11.76 -4.64
CA GLU A 76 -8.93 11.36 -5.22
C GLU A 76 -8.23 10.34 -4.32
N VAL A 77 -8.30 10.53 -2.99
CA VAL A 77 -7.78 9.57 -2.02
C VAL A 77 -8.50 8.23 -2.14
N ASN A 78 -9.84 8.26 -2.20
CA ASN A 78 -10.67 7.06 -2.32
C ASN A 78 -10.42 6.31 -3.64
N LEU A 79 -10.20 7.03 -4.74
CA LEU A 79 -9.83 6.44 -6.02
C LEU A 79 -8.50 5.70 -5.93
N CYS A 80 -7.47 6.33 -5.34
CA CYS A 80 -6.19 5.70 -5.10
C CYS A 80 -6.31 4.48 -4.18
N MET A 81 -7.14 4.56 -3.13
CA MET A 81 -7.38 3.44 -2.23
C MET A 81 -8.02 2.24 -2.94
N LEU A 82 -8.88 2.48 -3.94
CA LEU A 82 -9.46 1.42 -4.76
C LEU A 82 -8.38 0.64 -5.53
N GLU A 83 -7.41 1.35 -6.10
CA GLU A 83 -6.26 0.75 -6.82
C GLU A 83 -5.24 0.11 -5.86
N CYS A 84 -5.16 0.61 -4.63
CA CYS A 84 -4.34 0.04 -3.56
C CYS A 84 -5.04 -1.10 -2.80
N THR A 85 -6.25 -1.52 -3.22
CA THR A 85 -6.89 -2.69 -2.62
C THR A 85 -6.01 -3.90 -2.91
N PRO A 86 -5.48 -4.57 -1.87
CA PRO A 86 -4.62 -5.69 -2.13
C PRO A 86 -5.46 -6.78 -2.80
N LYS A 87 -5.03 -7.19 -4.01
CA LYS A 87 -5.74 -8.19 -4.80
C LYS A 87 -5.97 -9.44 -3.94
N GLY A 88 -7.15 -10.05 -4.03
CA GLY A 88 -7.54 -11.20 -3.21
C GLY A 88 -6.66 -12.44 -3.42
N GLN A 89 -7.22 -13.63 -3.19
CA GLN A 89 -6.50 -14.90 -3.36
C GLN A 89 -5.89 -15.05 -4.76
N PHE A 90 -6.50 -14.42 -5.77
CA PHE A 90 -6.08 -14.49 -7.16
C PHE A 90 -5.40 -13.20 -7.65
N PRO A 91 -4.40 -13.30 -8.55
CA PRO A 91 -3.68 -12.13 -9.11
C PRO A 91 -4.54 -11.29 -10.07
N CYS A 92 -5.69 -11.83 -10.47
CA CYS A 92 -6.73 -11.26 -11.32
C CYS A 92 -8.09 -11.81 -10.88
N ASP A 93 -9.14 -11.56 -11.66
CA ASP A 93 -10.43 -12.20 -11.48
C ASP A 93 -10.30 -13.74 -11.44
N GLU A 94 -11.06 -14.41 -10.56
CA GLU A 94 -10.99 -15.86 -10.34
C GLU A 94 -11.26 -16.64 -11.63
N THR A 95 -12.26 -16.25 -12.42
CA THR A 95 -12.58 -16.92 -13.68
C THR A 95 -11.44 -16.76 -14.70
N VAL A 96 -10.83 -15.57 -14.74
CA VAL A 96 -9.67 -15.31 -15.60
C VAL A 96 -8.46 -16.14 -15.16
N PHE A 97 -8.24 -16.28 -13.86
CA PHE A 97 -7.16 -17.09 -13.32
C PHE A 97 -7.34 -18.57 -13.65
N GLU A 98 -8.53 -19.13 -13.43
CA GLU A 98 -8.85 -20.52 -13.78
C GLU A 98 -8.67 -20.78 -15.28
N LEU A 99 -9.13 -19.86 -16.14
CA LEU A 99 -8.92 -19.94 -17.57
C LEU A 99 -7.43 -19.96 -17.93
N CYS A 100 -6.62 -19.09 -17.31
CA CYS A 100 -5.17 -19.09 -17.54
C CYS A 100 -4.53 -20.44 -17.16
N CYS A 101 -4.91 -21.01 -16.02
CA CYS A 101 -4.41 -22.32 -15.59
C CYS A 101 -4.77 -23.44 -16.58
N LEU A 102 -5.99 -23.42 -17.13
CA LEU A 102 -6.41 -24.37 -18.16
C LEU A 102 -5.59 -24.22 -19.44
N LEU A 103 -5.41 -22.99 -19.92
CA LEU A 103 -4.62 -22.70 -21.12
C LEU A 103 -3.16 -23.13 -20.95
N MET A 104 -2.57 -22.90 -19.78
CA MET A 104 -1.22 -23.35 -19.47
C MET A 104 -1.11 -24.88 -19.51
N ALA A 105 -2.07 -25.58 -18.90
CA ALA A 105 -2.10 -27.05 -18.90
C ALA A 105 -2.29 -27.63 -20.31
N GLU A 106 -3.14 -27.02 -21.15
CA GLU A 106 -3.39 -27.46 -22.52
C GLU A 106 -2.18 -27.23 -23.44
N ASN A 107 -1.48 -26.11 -23.29
CA ASN A 107 -0.35 -25.73 -24.13
C ASN A 107 1.00 -26.21 -23.58
N GLY A 108 1.02 -26.84 -22.39
CA GLY A 108 2.24 -27.27 -21.71
C GLY A 108 3.14 -26.10 -21.31
N TRP A 109 2.55 -24.99 -20.88
CA TRP A 109 3.29 -23.84 -20.34
C TRP A 109 3.50 -24.01 -18.84
N ASP A 110 4.75 -23.85 -18.42
CA ASP A 110 5.15 -23.96 -17.01
C ASP A 110 4.97 -22.64 -16.25
N ASP A 111 4.94 -22.73 -14.93
CA ASP A 111 4.98 -21.56 -14.05
C ASP A 111 6.27 -20.76 -14.26
N PRO A 112 6.19 -19.41 -14.28
CA PRO A 112 7.35 -18.59 -14.56
C PRO A 112 8.33 -18.58 -13.38
N ALA A 113 9.61 -18.85 -13.66
CA ALA A 113 10.66 -18.90 -12.64
C ALA A 113 11.16 -17.51 -12.20
N ASP A 114 10.91 -16.47 -12.99
CA ASP A 114 11.38 -15.12 -12.75
C ASP A 114 10.41 -14.06 -13.31
N PRO A 115 10.55 -12.77 -12.92
CA PRO A 115 9.64 -11.71 -13.33
C PRO A 115 9.58 -11.46 -14.85
N PHE A 116 10.66 -11.72 -15.59
CA PHE A 116 10.68 -11.56 -17.04
C PHE A 116 9.91 -12.69 -17.70
N ALA A 117 10.15 -13.93 -17.28
CA ALA A 117 9.37 -15.09 -17.72
C ALA A 117 7.87 -14.94 -17.41
N ALA A 118 7.52 -14.32 -16.28
CA ALA A 118 6.14 -14.03 -15.93
C ALA A 118 5.48 -13.02 -16.87
N ALA A 119 6.23 -11.99 -17.30
CA ALA A 119 5.75 -11.02 -18.27
C ALA A 119 5.52 -11.66 -19.66
N ASP A 120 6.44 -12.54 -20.08
CA ASP A 120 6.31 -13.28 -21.33
C ASP A 120 5.09 -14.21 -21.32
N LEU A 121 4.91 -14.98 -20.25
CA LEU A 121 3.73 -15.84 -20.06
C LEU A 121 2.42 -15.04 -20.07
N TYR A 122 2.40 -13.86 -19.42
CA TYR A 122 1.23 -12.98 -19.44
C TYR A 122 0.85 -12.54 -20.85
N ILE A 123 1.84 -12.20 -21.69
CA ILE A 123 1.61 -11.80 -23.09
C ILE A 123 0.98 -12.97 -23.87
N LEU A 124 1.55 -14.18 -23.72
CA LEU A 124 1.03 -15.40 -24.37
C LEU A 124 -0.43 -15.69 -23.96
N LEU A 125 -0.70 -15.70 -22.65
CA LEU A 125 -2.04 -15.94 -22.12
C LEU A 125 -3.04 -14.91 -22.60
N ARG A 126 -2.69 -13.62 -22.57
CA ARG A 126 -3.58 -12.54 -23.03
C ARG A 126 -3.94 -12.69 -24.50
N ASP A 127 -2.95 -13.01 -25.34
CA ASP A 127 -3.16 -13.11 -26.77
C ASP A 127 -4.02 -14.35 -27.11
N GLU A 128 -3.84 -15.45 -26.39
CA GLU A 128 -4.65 -16.66 -26.54
C GLU A 128 -6.09 -16.47 -26.05
N ILE A 129 -6.29 -15.82 -24.90
CA ILE A 129 -7.64 -15.47 -24.40
C ILE A 129 -8.37 -14.59 -25.42
N ARG A 130 -7.69 -13.58 -25.99
CA ARG A 130 -8.29 -12.72 -27.03
C ARG A 130 -8.66 -13.51 -28.27
N ARG A 131 -7.84 -14.48 -28.66
CA ARG A 131 -8.14 -15.35 -29.81
C ARG A 131 -9.41 -16.18 -29.55
N GLN A 132 -9.57 -16.74 -28.35
CA GLN A 132 -10.71 -17.61 -28.05
C GLN A 132 -12.02 -16.88 -27.73
N VAL A 133 -11.96 -15.63 -27.25
CA VAL A 133 -13.15 -14.86 -26.83
C VAL A 133 -13.72 -13.99 -27.97
N PHE A 134 -12.91 -13.64 -28.97
CA PHE A 134 -13.32 -12.75 -30.07
C PHE A 134 -13.40 -13.44 -31.46
N ASP A 135 -13.31 -14.78 -31.52
CA ASP A 135 -13.72 -15.61 -32.66
C ASP A 135 -15.18 -16.09 -32.48
#